data_AF-A0AAN7RRH4-F1
#
_entry.id   AF-A0AAN7RRH4-F1
#
_cell.length_a   1.000
_cell.length_b   1.000
_cell.length_c   1.000
_cell.angle_alpha   90.00
_cell.angle_beta   90.00
_cell.angle_gamma   90.00
#
_symmetry.space_group_name_H-M   'P 1'
#
loop_
_entity.id
_entity.type
_entity.pdbx_description
1 polymer ?
#
loop_
_entity_poly.entity_id
_entity_poly.type
_entity_poly.pdbx_seq_one_letter_code
_entity_poly.pdbx_strand_id
1 'polypeptide(L)'
;MGLEWGALPWGLCPTEGPGLQQPLSPVSLVVFQRRTRCSASITTTPSPEPPTVRVLGKEAHGILTLSCRAYGFYPRPITVSWLKDGEVRDQDTEWGSVAPNSNGTYYTWASIEARPEEKDMYRCRVEHASLPEPVLFVWGPESNLFTIVLVVAVAILAVIAIIAGFAF
;
A
#
# COMPACT_ATOMS: atom_id res chain seq x y z
N MET A 1 5.68 33.85 26.13
CA MET A 1 4.22 33.98 25.93
C MET A 1 4.00 33.93 24.43
N GLY A 2 3.15 33.00 23.98
CA GLY A 2 3.25 32.33 22.68
C GLY A 2 2.83 33.13 21.46
N LEU A 3 2.95 32.47 20.29
CA LEU A 3 1.86 32.18 19.35
C LEU A 3 2.39 31.27 18.22
N GLU A 4 1.80 30.09 18.11
CA GLU A 4 1.86 29.19 16.95
C GLU A 4 1.17 29.83 15.74
N TRP A 5 1.68 29.64 14.52
CA TRP A 5 0.98 29.46 13.22
C TRP A 5 2.10 29.03 12.24
N GLY A 6 2.02 28.04 11.36
CA GLY A 6 0.92 27.40 10.67
C GLY A 6 1.45 27.11 9.27
N ALA A 7 1.36 25.86 8.83
CA ALA A 7 1.80 25.41 7.51
C ALA A 7 1.18 26.26 6.39
N LEU A 8 1.95 26.55 5.34
CA LEU A 8 1.42 27.02 4.06
C LEU A 8 1.86 26.10 2.92
N PRO A 9 0.98 25.82 1.94
CA PRO A 9 1.17 24.79 0.92
C PRO A 9 2.02 25.27 -0.26
N TRP A 10 2.67 24.32 -0.92
CA TRP A 10 3.35 24.51 -2.19
C TRP A 10 2.32 24.82 -3.28
N GLY A 11 2.34 26.05 -3.78
CA GLY A 11 1.45 26.44 -4.86
C GLY A 11 1.39 27.93 -5.08
N LEU A 12 2.49 28.55 -5.51
CA LEU A 12 2.45 29.85 -6.17
C LEU A 12 3.46 29.87 -7.32
N CYS A 13 2.96 30.18 -8.51
CA CYS A 13 3.77 30.46 -9.70
C CYS A 13 4.89 31.46 -9.39
N PRO A 14 6.04 31.40 -10.08
CA PRO A 14 7.04 32.45 -9.99
C PRO A 14 6.40 33.78 -10.41
N THR A 15 6.42 34.74 -9.51
CA THR A 15 6.13 36.15 -9.79
C THR A 15 7.34 36.72 -10.53
N GLU A 16 7.31 36.70 -11.86
CA GLU A 16 8.21 37.55 -12.65
C GLU A 16 7.77 39.01 -12.47
N GLY A 17 8.50 39.75 -11.65
CA GLY A 17 8.32 41.19 -11.48
C GLY A 17 8.73 41.95 -12.75
N PRO A 18 8.14 43.12 -13.02
CA PRO A 18 8.49 43.91 -14.19
C PRO A 18 9.86 44.57 -14.01
N GLY A 19 10.84 44.12 -14.79
CA GLY A 19 12.10 44.83 -14.99
C GLY A 19 11.86 46.14 -15.73
N LEU A 20 12.16 47.26 -15.09
CA LEU A 20 12.30 48.58 -15.70
C LEU A 20 13.61 48.63 -16.51
N GLN A 21 13.56 48.88 -17.83
CA GLN A 21 14.54 49.76 -18.51
C GLN A 21 14.08 50.21 -19.93
N GLN A 22 13.60 51.46 -19.98
CA GLN A 22 13.76 52.53 -21.00
C GLN A 22 13.12 52.48 -22.42
N PRO A 23 12.82 53.68 -22.99
CA PRO A 23 11.79 53.87 -24.03
C PRO A 23 12.38 54.07 -25.43
N LEU A 24 11.74 53.53 -26.48
CA LEU A 24 12.00 53.94 -27.87
C LEU A 24 10.71 53.98 -28.70
N SER A 25 10.26 55.21 -28.99
CA SER A 25 9.51 55.72 -30.16
C SER A 25 8.07 55.22 -30.45
N PRO A 26 7.16 56.07 -30.98
CA PRO A 26 5.72 55.81 -31.01
C PRO A 26 5.22 55.56 -32.44
N VAL A 27 5.13 54.30 -32.91
CA VAL A 27 4.34 54.01 -34.12
C VAL A 27 3.78 52.59 -34.09
N SER A 28 2.45 52.50 -34.26
CA SER A 28 1.60 51.34 -34.63
C SER A 28 0.73 50.71 -33.54
N LEU A 29 -0.56 51.04 -33.64
CA LEU A 29 -1.72 50.26 -33.20
C LEU A 29 -1.68 48.87 -33.84
N VAL A 30 -1.82 47.77 -33.08
CA VAL A 30 -3.07 47.09 -32.68
C VAL A 30 -2.63 45.94 -31.77
N VAL A 31 -2.89 45.99 -30.47
CA VAL A 31 -2.69 44.81 -29.61
C VAL A 31 -3.81 43.83 -29.93
N PHE A 32 -3.54 42.82 -30.75
CA PHE A 32 -4.38 41.63 -30.85
C PHE A 32 -4.25 40.87 -29.51
N GLN A 33 -5.00 41.31 -28.50
CA GLN A 33 -5.21 40.53 -27.28
C GLN A 33 -6.03 39.30 -27.65
N ARG A 34 -5.37 38.25 -28.17
CA ARG A 34 -5.96 36.92 -28.16
C ARG A 34 -6.14 36.58 -26.68
N ARG A 35 -7.37 36.67 -26.18
CA ARG A 35 -7.77 36.07 -24.91
C ARG A 35 -7.57 34.56 -25.05
N THR A 36 -6.36 34.07 -24.82
CA THR A 36 -6.13 32.67 -24.53
C THR A 36 -6.81 32.40 -23.20
N ARG A 37 -7.99 31.78 -23.27
CA ARG A 37 -8.69 31.26 -22.10
C ARG A 37 -7.77 30.24 -21.46
N CYS A 38 -7.22 30.52 -20.29
CA CYS A 38 -6.69 29.48 -19.42
C CYS A 38 -7.86 28.57 -19.06
N SER A 39 -7.98 27.46 -19.78
CA SER A 39 -8.93 26.41 -19.45
C SER A 39 -8.31 25.59 -18.33
N ALA A 40 -8.74 25.83 -17.09
CA ALA A 40 -8.47 24.89 -16.00
C ALA A 40 -9.31 23.64 -16.27
N SER A 41 -8.66 22.55 -16.69
CA SER A 41 -9.28 21.23 -16.65
C SER A 41 -9.39 20.83 -15.18
N ILE A 42 -10.61 20.57 -14.71
CA ILE A 42 -10.83 19.94 -13.41
C ILE A 42 -10.35 18.50 -13.54
N THR A 43 -9.07 18.25 -13.25
CA THR A 43 -8.56 16.89 -13.10
C THR A 43 -9.03 16.40 -11.73
N THR A 44 -10.12 15.62 -11.72
CA THR A 44 -10.55 14.88 -10.53
C THR A 44 -9.51 13.81 -10.23
N THR A 45 -8.53 14.13 -9.39
CA THR A 45 -7.59 13.13 -8.84
C THR A 45 -8.38 12.14 -7.99
N PRO A 46 -8.27 10.82 -8.23
CA PRO A 46 -8.96 9.85 -7.39
C PRO A 46 -8.44 9.92 -5.96
N SER A 47 -9.32 9.71 -4.98
CA SER A 47 -8.93 9.67 -3.56
C SER A 47 -7.94 8.53 -3.33
N PRO A 48 -6.88 8.73 -2.51
CA PRO A 48 -6.01 7.64 -2.10
C PRO A 48 -6.79 6.56 -1.35
N GLU A 49 -6.53 5.28 -1.68
CA GLU A 49 -7.14 4.11 -1.05
C GLU A 49 -6.08 3.35 -0.25
N PRO A 50 -6.34 3.02 1.04
CA PRO A 50 -5.36 2.35 1.89
C PRO A 50 -5.17 0.88 1.55
N PRO A 51 -3.92 0.37 1.62
CA PRO A 51 -3.65 -1.03 1.39
C PRO A 51 -4.25 -1.90 2.50
N THR A 52 -4.94 -2.96 2.10
CA THR A 52 -5.25 -4.09 2.99
C THR A 52 -4.05 -5.02 3.01
N VAL A 53 -3.39 -5.16 4.16
CA VAL A 53 -2.15 -5.93 4.29
C VAL A 53 -2.43 -7.25 4.99
N ARG A 54 -1.87 -8.34 4.47
CA ARG A 54 -1.88 -9.67 5.10
C ARG A 54 -0.48 -10.23 5.16
N VAL A 55 -0.10 -10.77 6.32
CA VAL A 55 1.20 -11.40 6.54
C VAL A 55 1.00 -12.89 6.74
N LEU A 56 1.51 -13.68 5.80
CA LEU A 56 1.39 -15.13 5.78
C LEU A 56 2.75 -15.77 6.09
N GLY A 57 2.72 -16.98 6.63
CA GLY A 57 3.93 -17.76 6.89
C GLY A 57 3.72 -19.20 6.44
N LYS A 58 4.69 -19.74 5.71
CA LYS A 58 4.69 -21.13 5.26
C LYS A 58 6.02 -21.77 5.59
N GLU A 59 5.96 -22.92 6.26
CA GLU A 59 7.15 -23.70 6.58
C GLU A 59 7.27 -24.87 5.62
N ALA A 60 8.45 -25.06 5.02
CA ALA A 60 8.76 -26.19 4.16
C ALA A 60 10.24 -26.57 4.33
N HIS A 61 10.52 -27.86 4.54
CA HIS A 61 11.89 -28.39 4.69
C HIS A 61 12.73 -27.68 5.76
N GLY A 62 12.11 -27.22 6.85
CA GLY A 62 12.78 -26.50 7.95
C GLY A 62 13.07 -25.02 7.67
N ILE A 63 12.63 -24.50 6.53
CA ILE A 63 12.72 -23.08 6.17
C ILE A 63 11.33 -22.44 6.29
N LEU A 64 11.23 -21.30 6.95
CA LEU A 64 10.00 -20.53 7.07
C LEU A 64 10.02 -19.37 6.08
N THR A 65 9.14 -19.39 5.09
CA THR A 65 8.92 -18.25 4.19
C THR A 65 7.82 -17.36 4.73
N LEU A 66 8.15 -16.11 5.04
CA LEU A 66 7.19 -15.08 5.41
C LEU A 66 6.82 -14.25 4.17
N SER A 67 5.54 -13.98 3.96
CA SER A 67 5.04 -13.24 2.80
C SER A 67 4.07 -12.15 3.23
N CYS A 68 4.44 -10.89 2.96
CA CYS A 68 3.62 -9.71 3.20
C CYS A 68 2.94 -9.30 1.90
N ARG A 69 1.61 -9.24 1.90
CA ARG A 69 0.80 -8.99 0.70
C ARG A 69 -0.07 -7.77 0.90
N ALA A 70 0.03 -6.80 0.01
CA ALA A 70 -0.72 -5.55 0.05
C ALA A 70 -1.72 -5.50 -1.10
N TYR A 71 -3.01 -5.33 -0.78
CA TYR A 71 -4.13 -5.37 -1.72
C TYR A 71 -4.91 -4.07 -1.73
N GLY A 72 -5.51 -3.73 -2.87
CA GLY A 72 -6.59 -2.73 -2.93
C GLY A 72 -6.13 -1.30 -2.70
N PHE A 73 -4.86 -0.98 -3.01
CA PHE A 73 -4.32 0.35 -2.77
C PHE A 73 -4.30 1.21 -4.03
N TYR A 74 -4.37 2.53 -3.83
CA TYR A 74 -4.23 3.55 -4.87
C TYR A 74 -3.63 4.82 -4.24
N PRO A 75 -2.63 5.48 -4.84
CA PRO A 75 -2.05 5.30 -6.18
C PRO A 75 -1.03 4.15 -6.29
N ARG A 76 -0.48 3.93 -7.49
CA ARG A 76 0.47 2.84 -7.79
C ARG A 76 1.73 2.79 -6.91
N PRO A 77 2.39 3.93 -6.56
CA PRO A 77 3.62 3.89 -5.77
C PRO A 77 3.36 3.42 -4.33
N ILE A 78 4.04 2.34 -3.94
CA ILE A 78 4.01 1.76 -2.60
C ILE A 78 5.40 1.21 -2.27
N THR A 79 5.80 1.28 -1.01
CA THR A 79 7.03 0.64 -0.51
C THR A 79 6.65 -0.42 0.51
N VAL A 80 7.05 -1.66 0.25
CA VAL A 80 6.87 -2.79 1.17
C VAL A 80 8.24 -3.34 1.50
N SER A 81 8.62 -3.36 2.78
CA SER A 81 9.94 -3.83 3.22
C SER A 81 9.81 -4.75 4.43
N TRP A 82 10.75 -5.68 4.56
CA TRP A 82 10.86 -6.50 5.76
C TRP A 82 11.86 -5.89 6.73
N LEU A 83 11.51 -5.91 8.01
CA LEU A 83 12.42 -5.54 9.10
C LEU A 83 12.67 -6.75 9.97
N LYS A 84 13.92 -6.88 10.42
CA LYS A 84 14.33 -7.81 11.46
C LYS A 84 15.00 -6.99 12.56
N ASP A 85 14.45 -7.04 13.77
CA ASP A 85 14.94 -6.24 14.92
C ASP A 85 15.05 -4.72 14.64
N GLY A 86 14.23 -4.21 13.72
CA GLY A 86 14.25 -2.80 13.31
C GLY A 86 15.21 -2.47 12.17
N GLU A 87 16.00 -3.42 11.68
CA GLU A 87 16.82 -3.26 10.48
C GLU A 87 16.09 -3.73 9.24
N VAL A 88 16.15 -2.95 8.16
CA VAL A 88 15.55 -3.29 6.86
C VAL A 88 16.36 -4.40 6.18
N ARG A 89 15.66 -5.43 5.69
CA ARG A 89 16.23 -6.64 5.08
C ARG A 89 15.93 -6.73 3.58
N ASP A 90 16.28 -5.68 2.86
CA ASP A 90 16.01 -5.58 1.43
C ASP A 90 16.80 -6.61 0.60
N GLN A 91 18.03 -6.96 1.00
CA GLN A 91 18.86 -7.91 0.24
C GLN A 91 18.31 -9.34 0.26
N ASP A 92 17.60 -9.70 1.33
CA ASP A 92 17.03 -11.03 1.55
C ASP A 92 15.55 -11.10 1.12
N THR A 93 14.99 -9.96 0.70
CA THR A 93 13.57 -9.85 0.32
C THR A 93 13.39 -10.06 -1.17
N GLU A 94 12.41 -10.88 -1.52
CA GLU A 94 11.90 -11.05 -2.87
C GLU A 94 10.63 -10.21 -3.04
N TRP A 95 10.57 -9.35 -4.06
CA TRP A 95 9.39 -8.55 -4.35
C TRP A 95 8.65 -8.98 -5.60
N GLY A 96 7.33 -9.04 -5.48
CA GLY A 96 6.43 -9.09 -6.63
C GLY A 96 6.28 -7.73 -7.29
N SER A 97 6.11 -7.74 -8.61
CA SER A 97 5.74 -6.52 -9.34
C SER A 97 4.39 -5.98 -8.86
N VAL A 98 4.23 -4.65 -8.94
CA VAL A 98 2.94 -4.00 -8.65
C VAL A 98 2.01 -4.23 -9.84
N ALA A 99 1.02 -5.10 -9.63
CA ALA A 99 0.03 -5.50 -10.64
C ALA A 99 -1.28 -4.71 -10.47
N PRO A 100 -1.95 -4.31 -11.57
CA PRO A 100 -3.26 -3.69 -11.50
C PRO A 100 -4.36 -4.73 -11.25
N ASN A 101 -5.37 -4.34 -10.48
CA ASN A 101 -6.62 -5.08 -10.30
C ASN A 101 -7.70 -4.57 -11.27
N SER A 102 -8.74 -5.37 -11.50
CA SER A 102 -9.87 -5.00 -12.37
C SER A 102 -10.69 -3.80 -11.88
N ASN A 103 -10.64 -3.51 -10.58
CA ASN A 103 -11.32 -2.38 -9.95
C ASN A 103 -10.53 -1.05 -10.02
N GLY A 104 -9.36 -1.03 -10.67
CA GLY A 104 -8.52 0.17 -10.76
C GLY A 104 -7.55 0.37 -9.58
N THR A 105 -7.57 -0.51 -8.59
CA THR A 105 -6.57 -0.55 -7.50
C THR A 105 -5.35 -1.39 -7.90
N TYR A 106 -4.35 -1.45 -7.03
CA TYR A 106 -3.14 -2.23 -7.24
C TYR A 106 -2.96 -3.33 -6.19
N TYR A 107 -2.09 -4.29 -6.51
CA TYR A 107 -1.67 -5.38 -5.66
C TYR A 107 -0.16 -5.60 -5.76
N THR A 108 0.49 -5.92 -4.65
CA THR A 108 1.92 -6.31 -4.61
C THR A 108 2.20 -7.22 -3.41
N TRP A 109 3.38 -7.83 -3.38
CA TRP A 109 3.84 -8.67 -2.28
C TRP A 109 5.36 -8.59 -2.09
N ALA A 110 5.81 -8.87 -0.87
CA ALA A 110 7.21 -9.01 -0.51
C ALA A 110 7.39 -10.24 0.37
N SER A 111 8.30 -11.15 0.02
CA SER A 111 8.56 -12.38 0.77
C SER A 111 10.01 -12.46 1.22
N ILE A 112 10.25 -13.10 2.37
CA ILE A 112 11.58 -13.29 2.94
C ILE A 112 11.68 -14.70 3.51
N GLU A 113 12.85 -15.31 3.38
CA GLU A 113 13.17 -16.56 4.08
C GLU A 113 13.66 -16.24 5.50
N ALA A 114 13.08 -16.93 6.47
CA ALA A 114 13.35 -16.78 7.88
C ALA A 114 13.53 -18.16 8.52
N ARG A 115 14.15 -18.18 9.70
CA ARG A 115 14.13 -19.36 10.56
C ARG A 115 12.84 -19.37 11.39
N PRO A 116 12.22 -20.55 11.60
CA PRO A 116 11.03 -20.66 12.46
C PRO A 116 11.22 -20.04 13.86
N GLU A 117 12.43 -20.15 14.43
CA GLU A 117 12.81 -19.64 15.75
C GLU A 117 12.84 -18.10 15.83
N GLU A 118 13.14 -17.44 14.71
CA GLU A 118 13.34 -15.99 14.64
C GLU A 118 12.11 -15.26 14.10
N LYS A 119 11.02 -15.99 13.87
CA LYS A 119 9.79 -15.52 13.20
C LYS A 119 9.21 -14.24 13.81
N ASP A 120 9.16 -14.16 15.13
CA ASP A 120 8.53 -13.04 15.85
C ASP A 120 9.37 -11.76 15.79
N MET A 121 10.63 -11.86 15.33
CA MET A 121 11.54 -10.73 15.13
C MET A 121 11.28 -10.00 13.81
N TYR A 122 10.53 -10.64 12.90
CA TYR A 122 10.22 -10.07 11.58
C TYR A 122 8.94 -9.22 11.60
N ARG A 123 9.01 -8.05 10.96
CA ARG A 123 7.89 -7.12 10.79
C ARG A 123 7.85 -6.63 9.35
N CYS A 124 6.68 -6.59 8.74
CA CYS A 124 6.50 -5.98 7.43
C CYS A 124 6.17 -4.49 7.58
N ARG A 125 6.97 -3.61 6.98
CA ARG A 125 6.72 -2.17 6.90
C ARG A 125 6.13 -1.81 5.57
N VAL A 126 4.99 -1.13 5.61
CA VAL A 126 4.29 -0.65 4.43
C VAL A 126 4.17 0.87 4.48
N GLU A 127 4.62 1.50 3.40
CA GLU A 127 4.54 2.94 3.17
C GLU A 127 3.73 3.20 1.91
N HIS A 128 2.73 4.07 2.04
CA HIS A 128 1.82 4.38 0.94
C HIS A 128 1.22 5.77 1.16
N ALA A 129 0.92 6.49 0.08
CA ALA A 129 0.45 7.88 0.14
C ALA A 129 -0.88 8.07 0.90
N SER A 130 -1.67 7.00 1.05
CA SER A 130 -2.89 7.02 1.86
C SER A 130 -2.64 6.94 3.37
N LEU A 131 -1.44 6.52 3.78
CA LEU A 131 -1.06 6.33 5.18
C LEU A 131 -0.22 7.53 5.63
N PRO A 132 -0.56 8.19 6.75
CA PRO A 132 0.22 9.33 7.25
C PRO A 132 1.61 8.90 7.72
N GLU A 133 1.72 7.68 8.23
CA GLU A 133 2.95 7.09 8.74
C GLU A 133 3.11 5.63 8.26
N PRO A 134 4.35 5.13 8.18
CA PRO A 134 4.62 3.73 7.89
C PRO A 134 3.97 2.81 8.93
N VAL A 135 3.20 1.82 8.47
CA VAL A 135 2.56 0.84 9.37
C VAL A 135 3.37 -0.45 9.39
N LEU A 136 3.57 -0.98 10.60
CA LEU A 136 4.24 -2.25 10.83
C LEU A 136 3.21 -3.36 11.06
N PHE A 137 3.32 -4.43 10.27
CA PHE A 137 2.49 -5.63 10.37
C PHE A 137 3.32 -6.80 10.87
N VAL A 138 2.79 -7.50 11.87
CA VAL A 138 3.41 -8.69 12.45
C VAL A 138 2.79 -9.92 11.81
N TRP A 139 3.55 -11.01 11.73
CA TRP A 139 2.99 -12.29 11.32
C TRP A 139 1.94 -12.77 12.32
N GLY A 140 0.82 -13.29 11.81
CA GLY A 140 -0.19 -13.99 12.59
C GLY A 140 -0.62 -15.27 11.88
N PRO A 141 -0.97 -16.35 12.61
CA PRO A 141 -1.53 -17.53 11.99
C PRO A 141 -2.88 -17.16 11.36
N GLU A 142 -2.99 -17.33 10.04
CA GLU A 142 -4.30 -17.33 9.39
C GLU A 142 -5.11 -18.48 9.99
N SER A 143 -6.29 -18.18 10.51
CA SER A 143 -7.18 -19.18 11.09
C SER A 143 -7.59 -20.18 10.01
N ASN A 144 -7.17 -21.44 10.13
CA ASN A 144 -7.56 -22.55 9.23
C ASN A 144 -9.02 -22.99 9.48
N LEU A 145 -9.96 -22.05 9.53
CA LEU A 145 -11.35 -22.30 9.87
C LEU A 145 -11.98 -23.35 8.95
N PHE A 146 -11.69 -23.29 7.64
CA PHE A 146 -12.22 -24.25 6.67
C PHE A 146 -11.72 -25.68 6.93
N THR A 147 -10.43 -25.86 7.26
CA THR A 147 -9.88 -27.16 7.61
C THR A 147 -10.50 -27.69 8.90
N ILE A 148 -10.64 -26.84 9.92
CA ILE A 148 -11.25 -27.22 11.19
C ILE A 148 -12.72 -27.63 10.97
N VAL A 149 -13.49 -26.84 10.23
CA VAL A 149 -14.90 -27.14 9.92
C VAL A 149 -15.03 -28.45 9.14
N LEU A 150 -14.16 -28.70 8.15
CA LEU A 150 -14.18 -29.94 7.38
C LEU A 150 -13.88 -31.16 8.25
N VAL A 151 -12.85 -31.09 9.09
CA VAL A 151 -12.48 -32.18 10.01
C VAL A 151 -13.61 -32.48 10.99
N VAL A 152 -14.22 -31.43 11.58
CA VAL A 152 -15.34 -31.57 12.51
C VAL A 152 -16.56 -32.17 11.81
N ALA A 153 -16.89 -31.72 10.59
CA ALA A 153 -18.03 -32.24 9.83
C ALA A 153 -17.86 -33.74 9.50
N VAL A 154 -16.67 -34.16 9.05
CA VAL A 154 -16.36 -35.57 8.77
C VAL A 154 -16.43 -36.41 10.03
N ALA A 155 -15.90 -35.92 11.16
CA ALA A 155 -15.96 -36.61 12.44
C ALA A 155 -17.40 -36.83 12.91
N ILE A 156 -18.26 -35.81 12.79
CA ILE A 156 -19.69 -35.91 13.15
C ILE A 156 -20.39 -36.96 12.28
N LEU A 157 -20.19 -36.94 10.97
CA LEU A 157 -20.79 -37.91 10.05
C LEU A 157 -20.36 -39.35 10.36
N ALA A 158 -19.08 -39.56 10.70
CA ALA A 158 -18.57 -40.88 11.08
C ALA A 158 -19.21 -41.40 12.37
N VAL A 159 -19.36 -40.54 13.39
CA VAL A 159 -20.02 -40.92 14.66
C VAL A 159 -21.48 -41.31 14.42
N ILE A 160 -22.21 -40.56 13.59
CA ILE A 160 -23.61 -40.88 13.25
C ILE A 160 -23.71 -42.24 12.55
N ALA A 161 -22.81 -42.53 11.59
CA ALA A 161 -22.80 -43.81 10.90
C ALA A 161 -22.49 -44.99 11.82
N ILE A 162 -21.59 -44.82 12.79
CA ILE A 162 -21.27 -45.85 13.79
C ILE A 162 -22.48 -46.12 14.69
N ILE A 163 -23.15 -45.08 15.18
CA ILE A 163 -24.34 -45.23 16.03
C ILE A 163 -25.48 -45.91 15.26
N ALA A 164 -25.73 -45.48 14.01
CA ALA A 164 -26.74 -46.10 13.17
C ALA A 164 -26.42 -47.56 12.82
N GLY A 165 -25.14 -47.88 12.63
CA GLY A 165 -24.67 -49.24 12.38
C GLY A 165 -24.63 -50.15 13.62
N PHE A 166 -24.56 -49.58 14.83
CA PHE A 166 -24.66 -50.33 16.09
C PHE A 166 -26.12 -50.54 16.55
N ALA A 167 -27.06 -49.78 16.00
CA ALA A 167 -28.48 -49.83 16.34
C ALA A 167 -29.30 -50.76 15.41
N PHE A 168 -28.65 -51.49 14.50
CA PHE A 168 -29.23 -52.45 13.55
C PHE A 168 -28.54 -53.81 13.68
#